data_AF-A0A9D1HA58-F1
#
_entry.id   AF-A0A9D1HA58-F1
#
_cell.length_a   1.000
_cell.length_b   1.000
_cell.length_c   1.000
_cell.angle_alpha   90.00
_cell.angle_beta   90.00
_cell.angle_gamma   90.00
#
_symmetry.space_group_name_H-M   'P 1'
#
loop_
_entity.id
_entity.type
_entity.pdbx_description
1 polymer ?
#
loop_
_entity_poly.entity_id
_entity_poly.type
_entity_poly.pdbx_seq_one_letter_code
_entity_poly.pdbx_strand_id
1 'polypeptide(L)'
;MSEQQKPTYASASELFHRALRCADRGDMQQAEDLYRASVRQYEQLYDDQYETPPQILAALVNLALVYADTGRYDQEARALEKALAYGRDFARYDENFLPRVVELENDLAFSYSRQGLFPCAEEHYLAALETNAKTLSESGEEVSERALLRSAVLHNNLAVFYGKKIEDPIRAEEHYRAMLSDRRQLFRLDGNAHGAELKEALSQVADFYRSFGRTESAQALLEEAQGLDE
;
A
#
# COMPACT_ATOMS: atom_id res chain seq x y z
N MET A 1 8.04 -10.71 -44.14
CA MET A 1 7.31 -9.70 -43.34
C MET A 1 6.33 -10.47 -42.48
N SER A 2 6.71 -10.82 -41.24
CA SER A 2 5.76 -11.47 -40.33
C SER A 2 4.70 -10.44 -39.95
N GLU A 3 3.43 -10.71 -40.22
CA GLU A 3 2.34 -9.96 -39.59
C GLU A 3 2.55 -10.05 -38.07
N GLN A 4 2.86 -8.93 -37.43
CA GLN A 4 2.80 -8.86 -35.98
C GLN A 4 1.34 -9.08 -35.62
N GLN A 5 1.06 -10.25 -35.04
CA GLN A 5 -0.26 -10.60 -34.56
C GLN A 5 -0.71 -9.51 -33.59
N LYS A 6 -1.90 -8.94 -33.83
CA LYS A 6 -2.46 -7.89 -32.96
C LYS A 6 -2.46 -8.38 -31.50
N PRO A 7 -2.12 -7.53 -30.53
CA PRO A 7 -2.15 -7.90 -29.12
C PRO A 7 -3.56 -8.39 -28.73
N THR A 8 -3.61 -9.30 -27.76
CA THR A 8 -4.85 -9.79 -27.15
C THR A 8 -4.69 -9.77 -25.64
N TYR A 9 -5.79 -9.77 -24.88
CA TYR A 9 -5.71 -9.88 -23.42
C TYR A 9 -5.03 -11.16 -22.96
N ALA A 10 -5.24 -12.26 -23.69
CA ALA A 10 -4.58 -13.54 -23.42
C ALA A 10 -3.06 -13.45 -23.61
N SER A 11 -2.59 -12.82 -24.69
CA SER A 11 -1.14 -12.64 -24.91
C SER A 11 -0.52 -11.71 -23.87
N ALA A 12 -1.22 -10.65 -23.46
CA ALA A 12 -0.74 -9.74 -22.41
C ALA A 12 -0.63 -10.44 -21.05
N SER A 13 -1.64 -11.25 -20.70
CA SER A 13 -1.67 -12.06 -19.48
C SER A 13 -0.59 -13.15 -19.49
N GLU A 14 -0.33 -13.79 -20.63
CA GLU A 14 0.75 -14.76 -20.75
C GLU A 14 2.11 -14.14 -20.45
N LEU A 15 2.37 -12.93 -20.97
CA LEU A 15 3.60 -12.19 -20.68
C LEU A 15 3.72 -11.87 -19.19
N PHE A 16 2.63 -11.43 -18.54
CA PHE A 16 2.59 -11.18 -17.10
C PHE A 16 2.93 -12.44 -16.28
N HIS A 17 2.30 -13.58 -16.58
CA HIS A 17 2.57 -14.82 -15.85
C HIS A 17 3.97 -15.37 -16.12
N ARG A 18 4.53 -15.16 -17.31
CA ARG A 18 5.93 -15.47 -17.58
C ARG A 18 6.87 -14.56 -16.80
N ALA A 19 6.56 -13.27 -16.68
CA ALA A 19 7.33 -12.31 -15.90
C ALA A 19 7.39 -12.71 -14.42
N LEU A 20 6.24 -13.08 -13.82
CA LEU A 20 6.18 -13.60 -12.44
C LEU A 20 7.15 -14.78 -12.24
N ARG A 21 7.12 -15.78 -13.12
CA ARG A 21 8.04 -16.93 -13.04
C ARG A 21 9.51 -16.56 -13.19
N CYS A 22 9.83 -15.49 -13.92
CA CYS A 22 11.21 -15.01 -14.05
C CYS A 22 11.64 -14.31 -12.76
N ALA A 23 10.78 -13.46 -12.19
CA ALA A 23 11.02 -12.79 -10.92
C ALA A 23 11.21 -13.81 -9.77
N ASP A 24 10.36 -14.83 -9.68
CA ASP A 24 10.47 -15.92 -8.68
C ASP A 24 11.80 -16.69 -8.77
N ARG A 25 12.42 -16.72 -9.96
CA ARG A 25 13.72 -17.36 -10.19
C ARG A 25 14.91 -16.42 -10.00
N GLY A 26 14.66 -15.13 -9.74
CA GLY A 26 15.67 -14.10 -9.61
C GLY A 26 16.16 -13.49 -10.93
N ASP A 27 15.56 -13.83 -12.08
CA ASP A 27 15.90 -13.23 -13.37
C ASP A 27 15.17 -11.89 -13.55
N MET A 28 15.66 -10.87 -12.84
CA MET A 28 15.02 -9.55 -12.76
C MET A 28 15.01 -8.81 -14.10
N GLN A 29 16.03 -9.01 -14.94
CA GLN A 29 16.08 -8.35 -16.25
C GLN A 29 15.03 -8.94 -17.20
N GLN A 30 14.91 -10.27 -17.25
CA GLN A 30 13.88 -10.90 -18.07
C GLN A 30 12.47 -10.60 -17.54
N ALA A 31 12.29 -10.56 -16.21
CA ALA A 31 11.03 -10.17 -15.59
C ALA A 31 10.62 -8.75 -16.00
N GLU A 32 11.53 -7.77 -15.91
CA GLU A 32 11.29 -6.39 -16.34
C GLU A 32 10.83 -6.31 -17.80
N ASP A 33 11.57 -6.96 -18.72
CA ASP A 33 11.26 -6.91 -20.14
C ASP A 33 9.86 -7.48 -20.44
N LEU A 34 9.50 -8.57 -19.77
CA LEU A 34 8.20 -9.22 -19.90
C LEU A 34 7.07 -8.40 -19.28
N TYR A 35 7.26 -7.82 -18.09
CA TYR A 35 6.28 -6.91 -17.49
C TYR A 35 6.07 -5.68 -18.37
N ARG A 36 7.13 -5.04 -18.86
CA ARG A 36 7.02 -3.90 -19.78
C ARG A 36 6.30 -4.28 -21.08
N ALA A 37 6.53 -5.48 -21.61
CA ALA A 37 5.82 -5.97 -22.78
C ALA A 37 4.34 -6.23 -22.49
N SER A 38 4.01 -6.81 -21.33
CA SER A 38 2.65 -7.04 -20.86
C SER A 38 1.89 -5.71 -20.72
N VAL A 39 2.47 -4.75 -20.00
CA VAL A 39 1.91 -3.39 -19.85
C VAL A 39 1.63 -2.76 -21.20
N ARG A 40 2.61 -2.76 -22.12
CA ARG A 40 2.41 -2.20 -23.47
C ARG A 40 1.24 -2.85 -24.22
N GLN A 41 1.04 -4.16 -24.09
CA GLN A 41 -0.10 -4.83 -24.72
C GLN A 41 -1.42 -4.43 -24.06
N TYR A 42 -1.48 -4.38 -22.73
CA TYR A 42 -2.66 -3.89 -22.03
C TYR A 42 -3.00 -2.44 -22.42
N GLU A 43 -2.01 -1.57 -22.58
CA GLU A 43 -2.22 -0.19 -23.03
C GLU A 43 -2.76 -0.10 -24.45
N GLN A 44 -2.31 -0.96 -25.36
CA GLN A 44 -2.81 -1.01 -26.74
C GLN A 44 -4.24 -1.56 -26.84
N LEU A 45 -4.67 -2.31 -25.83
CA LEU A 45 -6.01 -2.88 -25.72
C LEU A 45 -6.95 -1.98 -24.92
N TYR A 46 -6.42 -0.96 -24.24
CA TYR A 46 -7.20 -0.04 -23.44
C TYR A 46 -8.17 0.75 -24.33
N ASP A 47 -9.45 0.46 -24.19
CA ASP A 47 -10.57 1.18 -24.79
C ASP A 47 -11.53 1.61 -23.68
N ASP A 48 -12.27 2.70 -23.88
CA ASP A 48 -13.10 3.38 -22.88
C ASP A 48 -14.34 2.55 -22.44
N GLN A 49 -14.46 1.29 -22.90
CA GLN A 49 -15.61 0.40 -22.71
C GLN A 49 -15.45 -0.67 -21.61
N TYR A 50 -14.51 -0.51 -20.67
CA TYR A 50 -14.40 -1.40 -19.50
C TYR A 50 -13.97 -2.85 -19.78
N GLU A 51 -13.22 -3.10 -20.85
CA GLU A 51 -12.58 -4.41 -21.05
C GLU A 51 -11.14 -4.48 -20.53
N THR A 52 -10.57 -3.40 -20.00
CA THR A 52 -9.21 -3.43 -19.47
C THR A 52 -9.18 -4.31 -18.22
N PRO A 53 -8.46 -5.45 -18.24
CA PRO A 53 -8.40 -6.32 -17.09
C PRO A 53 -7.61 -5.59 -15.99
N PRO A 54 -8.04 -5.65 -14.70
CA PRO A 54 -7.28 -5.15 -13.54
C PRO A 54 -5.80 -5.55 -13.50
N GLN A 55 -5.42 -6.55 -14.30
CA GLN A 55 -4.09 -7.06 -14.56
C GLN A 55 -3.09 -6.00 -15.02
N ILE A 56 -3.50 -4.88 -15.66
CA ILE A 56 -2.56 -3.79 -15.97
C ILE A 56 -1.96 -3.19 -14.68
N LEU A 57 -2.78 -3.03 -13.63
CA LEU A 57 -2.31 -2.56 -12.32
C LEU A 57 -1.34 -3.58 -11.72
N ALA A 58 -1.67 -4.86 -11.77
CA ALA A 58 -0.80 -5.92 -11.27
C ALA A 58 0.56 -5.93 -12.01
N ALA A 59 0.55 -5.80 -13.34
CA ALA A 59 1.77 -5.74 -14.14
C ALA A 59 2.63 -4.51 -13.80
N LEU A 60 2.02 -3.34 -13.60
CA LEU A 60 2.72 -2.12 -13.22
C LEU A 60 3.28 -2.18 -11.80
N VAL A 61 2.52 -2.69 -10.82
CA VAL A 61 3.00 -2.87 -9.44
C VAL A 61 4.16 -3.86 -9.39
N ASN A 62 4.07 -5.00 -10.09
CA ASN A 62 5.19 -5.94 -10.13
C ASN A 62 6.40 -5.37 -10.87
N LEU A 63 6.19 -4.56 -11.91
CA LEU A 63 7.28 -3.84 -12.55
C LEU A 63 7.95 -2.84 -11.57
N ALA A 64 7.16 -2.15 -10.76
CA ALA A 64 7.68 -1.27 -9.70
C ALA A 64 8.50 -2.04 -8.67
N LEU A 65 8.04 -3.22 -8.24
CA LEU A 65 8.79 -4.11 -7.33
C LEU A 65 10.13 -4.54 -7.93
N VAL A 66 10.17 -4.93 -9.21
CA VAL A 66 11.44 -5.24 -9.90
C VAL A 66 12.40 -4.04 -9.89
N TYR A 67 11.89 -2.82 -10.09
CA TYR A 67 12.71 -1.62 -9.96
C TYR A 67 13.18 -1.37 -8.52
N ALA A 68 12.31 -1.56 -7.53
CA ALA A 68 12.64 -1.41 -6.12
C ALA A 68 13.75 -2.37 -5.67
N ASP A 69 13.65 -3.65 -6.05
CA ASP A 69 14.61 -4.72 -5.71
C ASP A 69 15.97 -4.54 -6.39
N THR A 70 15.98 -3.81 -7.51
CA THR A 70 17.20 -3.47 -8.25
C THR A 70 17.71 -2.05 -7.93
N GLY A 71 17.13 -1.37 -6.95
CA GLY A 71 17.57 -0.04 -6.48
C GLY A 71 17.23 1.13 -7.42
N ARG A 72 16.31 0.94 -8.37
CA ARG A 72 15.93 1.92 -9.41
C ARG A 72 14.66 2.69 -9.02
N TYR A 73 14.75 3.45 -7.93
CA TYR A 73 13.57 4.09 -7.30
C TYR A 73 12.85 5.14 -8.17
N ASP A 74 13.56 5.86 -9.04
CA ASP A 74 12.92 6.77 -10.01
C ASP A 74 11.99 6.02 -10.98
N GLN A 75 12.37 4.79 -11.36
CA GLN A 75 11.57 3.96 -12.27
C GLN A 75 10.42 3.25 -11.53
N GLU A 76 10.64 2.88 -10.27
CA GLU A 76 9.59 2.41 -9.35
C GLU A 76 8.48 3.47 -9.23
N ALA A 77 8.84 4.71 -8.86
CA ALA A 77 7.88 5.80 -8.70
C ALA A 77 7.07 6.05 -9.99
N ARG A 78 7.73 6.11 -11.15
CA ARG A 78 7.03 6.28 -12.44
C ARG A 78 6.07 5.12 -12.78
N ALA A 79 6.43 3.89 -12.42
CA ALA A 79 5.54 2.74 -12.63
C ALA A 79 4.32 2.80 -11.69
N LEU A 80 4.52 3.22 -10.44
CA LEU A 80 3.45 3.41 -9.46
C LEU A 80 2.55 4.60 -9.80
N GLU A 81 3.09 5.73 -10.26
CA GLU A 81 2.30 6.88 -10.74
C GLU A 81 1.39 6.48 -11.90
N LYS A 82 1.93 5.70 -12.85
CA LYS A 82 1.15 5.17 -13.97
C LYS A 82 0.06 4.21 -13.50
N ALA A 83 0.37 3.33 -12.54
CA ALA A 83 -0.63 2.45 -11.94
C ALA A 83 -1.72 3.26 -11.21
N LEU A 84 -1.34 4.32 -10.49
CA LEU A 84 -2.25 5.19 -9.77
C LEU A 84 -3.18 5.93 -10.72
N ALA A 85 -2.69 6.38 -11.88
CA ALA A 85 -3.52 6.98 -12.92
C ALA A 85 -4.61 6.01 -13.40
N TYR A 86 -4.25 4.77 -13.76
CA TYR A 86 -5.23 3.74 -14.11
C TYR A 86 -6.17 3.39 -12.96
N GLY A 87 -5.66 3.28 -11.74
CA GLY A 87 -6.48 2.97 -10.56
C GLY A 87 -7.52 4.04 -10.28
N ARG A 88 -7.16 5.33 -10.41
CA ARG A 88 -8.08 6.46 -10.29
C ARG A 88 -9.09 6.48 -11.42
N ASP A 89 -8.67 6.19 -12.65
CA ASP A 89 -9.60 6.10 -13.78
C ASP A 89 -10.59 4.94 -13.57
N PHE A 90 -10.18 3.77 -13.11
CA PHE A 90 -11.11 2.68 -12.77
C PHE A 90 -12.06 3.05 -11.62
N ALA A 91 -11.54 3.71 -10.59
CA ALA A 91 -12.34 4.16 -9.44
C ALA A 91 -13.41 5.20 -9.80
N ARG A 92 -13.26 5.94 -10.92
CA ARG A 92 -14.28 6.89 -11.40
C ARG A 92 -15.55 6.21 -11.91
N TYR A 93 -15.47 4.94 -12.30
CA TYR A 93 -16.64 4.21 -12.83
C TYR A 93 -17.05 3.04 -11.94
N ASP A 94 -16.12 2.50 -11.13
CA ASP A 94 -16.43 1.51 -10.09
C ASP A 94 -15.60 1.80 -8.81
N GLU A 95 -16.28 2.29 -7.77
CA GLU A 95 -15.65 2.65 -6.49
C GLU A 95 -15.03 1.44 -5.75
N ASN A 96 -15.33 0.19 -6.17
CA ASN A 96 -14.63 -1.00 -5.67
C ASN A 96 -13.12 -0.98 -5.94
N PHE A 97 -12.64 -0.10 -6.83
CA PHE A 97 -11.21 0.13 -7.05
C PHE A 97 -10.58 1.12 -6.05
N LEU A 98 -11.34 1.84 -5.23
CA LEU A 98 -10.79 2.76 -4.22
C LEU A 98 -9.77 2.09 -3.28
N PRO A 99 -9.98 0.87 -2.76
CA PRO A 99 -8.96 0.17 -1.97
C PRO A 99 -7.63 0.01 -2.71
N ARG A 100 -7.66 -0.23 -4.03
CA ARG A 100 -6.45 -0.35 -4.83
C ARG A 100 -5.76 1.01 -5.01
N VAL A 101 -6.52 2.10 -5.12
CA VAL A 101 -5.98 3.46 -5.15
C VAL A 101 -5.24 3.76 -3.84
N VAL A 102 -5.82 3.39 -2.68
CA VAL A 102 -5.18 3.55 -1.36
C VAL A 102 -3.83 2.85 -1.30
N GLU A 103 -3.75 1.60 -1.75
CA GLU A 103 -2.51 0.82 -1.77
C GLU A 103 -1.44 1.48 -2.66
N LEU A 104 -1.83 1.93 -3.86
CA LEU A 104 -0.92 2.59 -4.80
C LEU A 104 -0.39 3.93 -4.26
N GLU A 105 -1.24 4.71 -3.60
CA GLU A 105 -0.82 5.96 -2.95
C GLU A 105 0.16 5.69 -1.80
N ASN A 106 -0.08 4.66 -0.98
CA ASN A 106 0.84 4.25 0.07
C ASN A 106 2.20 3.78 -0.48
N ASP A 107 2.21 2.98 -1.54
CA ASP A 107 3.44 2.46 -2.15
C ASP A 107 4.26 3.59 -2.77
N LEU A 108 3.59 4.56 -3.41
CA LEU A 108 4.24 5.73 -3.98
C LEU A 108 4.82 6.64 -2.88
N ALA A 109 4.10 6.81 -1.77
CA ALA A 109 4.60 7.52 -0.59
C ALA A 109 5.86 6.86 -0.02
N PHE A 110 5.87 5.53 0.08
CA PHE A 110 7.04 4.78 0.53
C PHE A 110 8.23 4.93 -0.43
N SER A 111 8.00 4.85 -1.74
CA SER A 111 9.05 5.06 -2.75
C SER A 111 9.65 6.47 -2.65
N TYR A 112 8.82 7.51 -2.51
CA TYR A 112 9.31 8.88 -2.33
C TYR A 112 10.05 9.09 -1.02
N SER A 113 9.59 8.47 0.07
CA SER A 113 10.27 8.49 1.37
C SER A 113 11.68 7.90 1.29
N ARG A 114 11.87 6.79 0.56
CA ARG A 114 13.20 6.18 0.33
C ARG A 114 14.13 7.08 -0.47
N GLN A 115 13.59 7.89 -1.36
CA GLN A 115 14.35 8.84 -2.19
C GLN A 115 14.65 10.15 -1.47
N GLY A 116 14.13 10.37 -0.26
CA GLY A 116 14.26 11.64 0.46
C GLY A 116 13.33 12.74 -0.04
N LEU A 117 12.37 12.40 -0.91
CA LEU A 117 11.37 13.31 -1.45
C LEU A 117 10.19 13.44 -0.48
N PHE A 118 10.48 13.93 0.73
CA PHE A 118 9.55 13.92 1.86
C PHE A 118 8.24 14.68 1.62
N PRO A 119 8.22 15.87 0.99
CA PRO A 119 6.95 16.54 0.70
C PRO A 119 6.01 15.71 -0.19
N CYS A 120 6.56 15.03 -1.20
CA CYS A 120 5.79 14.15 -2.08
C CYS A 120 5.31 12.89 -1.32
N ALA A 121 6.15 12.34 -0.45
CA ALA A 121 5.77 11.21 0.39
C ALA A 121 4.60 11.55 1.33
N GLU A 122 4.67 12.71 2.00
CA GLU A 122 3.61 13.19 2.89
C GLU A 122 2.29 13.39 2.14
N GLU A 123 2.34 14.04 0.96
CA GLU A 123 1.16 14.23 0.10
C GLU A 123 0.47 12.90 -0.22
N HIS A 124 1.22 11.89 -0.65
CA HIS A 124 0.66 10.60 -1.01
C HIS A 124 0.15 9.78 0.18
N TYR A 125 0.82 9.84 1.34
CA TYR A 125 0.30 9.19 2.54
C TYR A 125 -1.04 9.81 3.00
N LEU A 126 -1.15 11.13 2.96
CA LEU A 126 -2.37 11.83 3.33
C LEU A 126 -3.49 11.58 2.31
N ALA A 127 -3.17 11.54 1.01
CA ALA A 127 -4.12 11.15 -0.02
C ALA A 127 -4.66 9.73 0.20
N ALA A 128 -3.79 8.78 0.57
CA ALA A 128 -4.21 7.41 0.88
C ALA A 128 -5.20 7.33 2.05
N LEU A 129 -5.00 8.14 3.10
CA LEU A 129 -5.95 8.25 4.22
C LEU A 129 -7.30 8.84 3.77
N GLU A 130 -7.28 9.90 2.96
CA GLU A 130 -8.50 10.52 2.43
C GLU A 130 -9.28 9.55 1.53
N THR A 131 -8.60 8.84 0.64
CA THR A 131 -9.20 7.82 -0.22
C THR A 131 -9.78 6.68 0.63
N ASN A 132 -9.07 6.21 1.67
CA ASN A 132 -9.56 5.16 2.55
C ASN A 132 -10.81 5.61 3.35
N ALA A 133 -10.89 6.87 3.74
CA ALA A 133 -12.06 7.42 4.44
C ALA A 133 -13.35 7.37 3.60
N LYS A 134 -13.23 7.51 2.26
CA LYS A 134 -14.36 7.32 1.34
C LYS A 134 -14.90 5.89 1.42
N THR A 135 -14.00 4.89 1.54
CA THR A 135 -14.39 3.48 1.70
C THR A 135 -15.04 3.13 3.04
N LEU A 136 -14.94 4.01 4.06
CA LEU A 136 -15.59 3.84 5.37
C LEU A 136 -17.04 4.34 5.40
N SER A 137 -17.45 5.17 4.45
CA SER A 137 -18.67 5.98 4.53
C SER A 137 -19.92 5.30 3.92
N GLU A 138 -19.76 4.17 3.23
CA GLU A 138 -20.80 3.60 2.35
C GLU A 138 -21.45 2.30 2.85
N SER A 139 -20.92 1.67 3.91
CA SER A 139 -21.39 0.34 4.35
C SER A 139 -22.61 0.33 5.27
N GLY A 140 -23.23 1.48 5.54
CA GLY A 140 -24.58 1.56 6.11
C GLY A 140 -24.77 1.12 7.57
N GLU A 141 -23.97 0.23 8.16
CA GLU A 141 -24.02 -0.06 9.62
C GLU A 141 -22.87 -0.90 10.22
N GLU A 142 -21.88 -1.35 9.43
CA GLU A 142 -20.66 -1.95 9.97
C GLU A 142 -19.43 -1.20 9.48
N VAL A 143 -18.59 -0.75 10.42
CA VAL A 143 -17.28 -0.21 10.08
C VAL A 143 -16.51 -1.30 9.35
N SER A 144 -16.17 -1.07 8.08
CA SER A 144 -15.48 -2.05 7.26
C SER A 144 -14.16 -2.46 7.93
N GLU A 145 -14.09 -3.70 8.41
CA GLU A 145 -12.88 -4.31 8.97
C GLU A 145 -11.68 -4.10 8.04
N ARG A 146 -11.88 -4.28 6.74
CA ARG A 146 -10.86 -4.06 5.71
C ARG A 146 -10.39 -2.60 5.63
N ALA A 147 -11.29 -1.65 5.79
CA ALA A 147 -10.93 -0.23 5.77
C ALA A 147 -10.21 0.20 7.06
N LEU A 148 -10.58 -0.36 8.22
CA LEU A 148 -9.83 -0.19 9.46
C LEU A 148 -8.43 -0.78 9.37
N LEU A 149 -8.29 -1.97 8.78
CA LEU A 149 -6.98 -2.60 8.55
C LEU A 149 -6.07 -1.70 7.71
N ARG A 150 -6.59 -1.15 6.59
CA ARG A 150 -5.85 -0.19 5.77
C ARG A 150 -5.50 1.08 6.55
N SER A 151 -6.46 1.65 7.27
CA SER A 151 -6.26 2.85 8.10
C SER A 151 -5.13 2.66 9.11
N ALA A 152 -5.13 1.54 9.82
CA ALA A 152 -4.10 1.23 10.82
C ALA A 152 -2.71 1.11 10.17
N VAL A 153 -2.60 0.50 8.99
CA VAL A 153 -1.34 0.40 8.23
C VAL A 153 -0.86 1.78 7.78
N LEU A 154 -1.75 2.61 7.23
CA LEU A 154 -1.42 3.98 6.79
C LEU A 154 -0.93 4.84 7.95
N HIS A 155 -1.62 4.77 9.10
CA HIS A 155 -1.21 5.47 10.30
C HIS A 155 0.11 4.96 10.86
N ASN A 156 0.39 3.66 10.83
CA ASN A 156 1.71 3.15 11.20
C ASN A 156 2.82 3.74 10.30
N ASN A 157 2.61 3.70 8.98
CA ASN A 157 3.58 4.19 8.01
C ASN A 157 3.84 5.69 8.18
N LEU A 158 2.79 6.48 8.37
CA LEU A 158 2.89 7.90 8.67
C LEU A 158 3.59 8.18 10.00
N ALA A 159 3.30 7.40 11.05
CA ALA A 159 3.97 7.56 12.33
C ALA A 159 5.48 7.31 12.23
N VAL A 160 5.87 6.24 11.53
CA VAL A 160 7.27 5.93 11.24
C VAL A 160 7.91 6.99 10.35
N PHE A 161 7.20 7.48 9.33
CA PHE A 161 7.65 8.54 8.45
C PHE A 161 7.93 9.83 9.22
N TYR A 162 6.97 10.34 10.01
CA TYR A 162 7.18 11.54 10.82
C TYR A 162 8.26 11.33 11.88
N GLY A 163 8.25 10.20 12.59
CA GLY A 163 9.17 9.97 13.68
C GLY A 163 10.62 9.77 13.24
N LYS A 164 10.86 9.10 12.10
CA LYS A 164 12.20 8.70 11.66
C LYS A 164 12.74 9.47 10.45
N LYS A 165 11.88 10.06 9.62
CA LYS A 165 12.29 10.78 8.40
C LYS A 165 12.17 12.28 8.55
N ILE A 166 11.07 12.75 9.13
CA ILE A 166 10.84 14.17 9.39
C ILE A 166 11.42 14.60 10.75
N GLU A 167 11.55 13.65 11.68
CA GLU A 167 11.92 13.90 13.09
C GLU A 167 10.89 14.79 13.82
N ASP A 168 9.60 14.61 13.48
CA ASP A 168 8.46 15.25 14.14
C ASP A 168 7.76 14.24 15.08
N PRO A 169 8.14 14.19 16.37
CA PRO A 169 7.55 13.25 17.32
C PRO A 169 6.09 13.57 17.65
N ILE A 170 5.64 14.81 17.47
CA ILE A 170 4.26 15.21 17.77
C ILE A 170 3.33 14.59 16.74
N ARG A 171 3.61 14.80 15.44
CA ARG A 171 2.84 14.17 14.37
C ARG A 171 2.98 12.65 14.36
N ALA A 172 4.15 12.13 14.71
CA ALA A 172 4.34 10.69 14.86
C ALA A 172 3.41 10.11 15.95
N GLU A 173 3.32 10.76 17.11
CA GLU A 173 2.43 10.34 18.19
C GLU A 173 0.95 10.39 17.79
N GLU A 174 0.53 11.44 17.07
CA GLU A 174 -0.85 11.56 16.57
C GLU A 174 -1.24 10.34 15.73
N HIS A 175 -0.38 9.93 14.80
CA HIS A 175 -0.62 8.77 13.97
C HIS A 175 -0.50 7.43 14.72
N TYR A 176 0.42 7.31 15.68
CA TYR A 176 0.47 6.12 16.52
C TYR A 176 -0.80 5.96 17.37
N ARG A 177 -1.37 7.05 17.88
CA ARG A 177 -2.66 7.01 18.60
C ARG A 177 -3.81 6.61 17.69
N ALA A 178 -3.86 7.13 16.46
CA ALA A 178 -4.87 6.75 15.49
C ALA A 178 -4.76 5.26 15.10
N MET A 179 -3.55 4.77 14.82
CA MET A 179 -3.29 3.35 14.58
C MET A 179 -3.78 2.47 15.74
N LEU A 180 -3.46 2.81 16.99
CA LEU A 180 -3.92 2.04 18.16
C LEU A 180 -5.44 2.08 18.31
N SER A 181 -6.07 3.20 17.99
CA SER A 181 -7.54 3.31 17.97
C SER A 181 -8.16 2.31 17.00
N ASP A 182 -7.64 2.25 15.77
CA ASP A 182 -8.12 1.31 14.74
C ASP A 182 -7.87 -0.15 15.14
N ARG A 183 -6.68 -0.47 15.66
CA ARG A 183 -6.34 -1.83 16.13
C ARG A 183 -7.21 -2.28 17.30
N ARG A 184 -7.52 -1.40 18.24
CA ARG A 184 -8.46 -1.70 19.33
C ARG A 184 -9.89 -1.89 18.82
N GLN A 185 -10.28 -1.18 17.77
CA GLN A 185 -11.58 -1.41 17.14
C GLN A 185 -11.65 -2.76 16.43
N LEU A 186 -10.60 -3.13 15.69
CA LEU A 186 -10.46 -4.44 15.06
C LEU A 186 -10.51 -5.58 16.09
N PHE A 187 -9.79 -5.43 17.21
CA PHE A 187 -9.84 -6.40 18.31
C PHE A 187 -11.25 -6.56 18.91
N ARG A 188 -12.04 -5.47 18.99
CA ARG A 188 -13.44 -5.55 19.43
C ARG A 188 -14.35 -6.27 18.42
N LEU A 189 -14.00 -6.28 17.13
CA LEU A 189 -14.74 -7.02 16.11
C LEU A 189 -14.41 -8.52 16.16
N ASP A 190 -13.12 -8.86 16.21
CA ASP A 190 -12.66 -10.24 16.37
C ASP A 190 -11.32 -10.26 17.15
N GLY A 191 -11.41 -10.52 18.45
CA GLY A 191 -10.24 -10.52 19.32
C GLY A 191 -9.24 -11.64 19.01
N ASN A 192 -9.72 -12.77 18.49
CA ASN A 192 -8.85 -13.89 18.13
C ASN A 192 -8.08 -13.60 16.84
N ALA A 193 -8.72 -12.94 15.87
CA ALA A 193 -8.08 -12.60 14.61
C ALA A 193 -7.09 -11.43 14.73
N HIS A 194 -7.36 -10.46 15.61
CA HIS A 194 -6.62 -9.18 15.67
C HIS A 194 -5.78 -8.96 16.94
N GLY A 195 -5.75 -9.93 17.85
CA GLY A 195 -5.04 -9.82 19.12
C GLY A 195 -3.52 -9.73 18.98
N ALA A 196 -2.94 -10.45 18.03
CA ALA A 196 -1.50 -10.45 17.79
C ALA A 196 -1.03 -9.09 17.24
N GLU A 197 -1.75 -8.55 16.26
CA GLU A 197 -1.46 -7.27 15.63
C GLU A 197 -1.65 -6.10 16.61
N LEU A 198 -2.63 -6.17 17.50
CA LEU A 198 -2.79 -5.17 18.57
C LEU A 198 -1.61 -5.23 19.56
N LYS A 199 -1.14 -6.41 19.97
CA LYS A 199 0.05 -6.56 20.84
C LYS A 199 1.31 -5.99 20.20
N GLU A 200 1.53 -6.28 18.91
CA GLU A 200 2.67 -5.74 18.17
C GLU A 200 2.60 -4.21 18.09
N ALA A 201 1.43 -3.66 17.76
CA ALA A 201 1.19 -2.22 17.71
C ALA A 201 1.43 -1.54 19.07
N LEU A 202 0.93 -2.11 20.17
CA LEU A 202 1.15 -1.61 21.53
C LEU A 202 2.65 -1.59 21.88
N SER A 203 3.36 -2.66 21.55
CA SER A 203 4.81 -2.78 21.79
C SER A 203 5.60 -1.74 20.99
N GLN A 204 5.25 -1.56 19.71
CA GLN A 204 5.87 -0.57 18.83
C GLN A 204 5.70 0.86 19.38
N VAL A 205 4.50 1.22 19.84
CA VAL A 205 4.22 2.55 20.40
C VAL A 205 4.87 2.72 21.78
N ALA A 206 4.97 1.65 22.57
CA ALA A 206 5.71 1.68 23.82
C ALA A 206 7.20 1.97 23.60
N ASP A 207 7.82 1.35 22.60
CA ASP A 207 9.21 1.61 22.22
C ASP A 207 9.42 3.04 21.74
N PHE A 208 8.47 3.58 20.95
CA PHE A 208 8.44 5.00 20.61
C PHE A 208 8.40 5.88 21.86
N TYR A 209 7.51 5.64 22.81
CA TYR A 209 7.46 6.45 24.04
C TYR A 209 8.75 6.32 24.88
N ARG A 210 9.36 5.14 24.95
CA ARG A 210 10.65 4.93 25.61
C ARG A 210 11.76 5.75 24.97
N SER A 211 11.82 5.85 23.64
CA SER A 211 12.86 6.65 22.97
C SER A 211 12.77 8.14 23.31
N PHE A 212 11.61 8.63 23.75
CA PHE A 212 11.40 10.01 24.23
C PHE A 212 11.32 10.13 25.75
N GLY A 213 11.73 9.10 26.52
CA GLY A 213 11.76 9.12 27.98
C GLY A 213 10.40 9.03 28.67
N ARG A 214 9.32 8.76 27.92
CA ARG A 214 7.95 8.65 28.44
C ARG A 214 7.66 7.24 28.98
N THR A 215 8.42 6.86 30.01
CA THR A 215 8.43 5.51 30.57
C THR A 215 7.07 5.08 31.11
N GLU A 216 6.33 5.97 31.76
CA GLU A 216 4.98 5.66 32.28
C GLU A 216 3.99 5.34 31.15
N SER A 217 3.99 6.14 30.08
CA SER A 217 3.14 5.89 28.90
C SER A 217 3.51 4.57 28.22
N ALA A 218 4.81 4.27 28.11
CA ALA A 218 5.25 3.00 27.53
C ALA A 218 4.85 1.80 28.40
N GLN A 219 5.00 1.90 29.71
CA GLN A 219 4.66 0.83 30.65
C GLN A 219 3.17 0.50 30.60
N ALA A 220 2.30 1.52 30.56
CA ALA A 220 0.86 1.31 30.44
C ALA A 220 0.46 0.53 29.17
N LEU A 221 1.12 0.78 28.04
CA LEU A 221 0.86 0.05 26.79
C LEU A 221 1.34 -1.41 26.85
N LEU A 222 2.45 -1.68 27.54
CA LEU A 222 2.97 -3.03 27.70
C LEU A 222 2.11 -3.87 28.65
N GLU A 223 1.56 -3.24 29.70
CA GLU A 223 0.59 -3.88 30.60
C GLU A 223 -0.71 -4.21 29.86
N GLU A 224 -1.19 -3.30 29.00
CA GLU A 224 -2.32 -3.59 28.10
C GLU A 224 -2.02 -4.78 27.18
N ALA A 225 -0.83 -4.82 26.58
CA ALA A 225 -0.44 -5.91 25.68
C ALA A 225 -0.40 -7.28 26.39
N GLN A 226 0.05 -7.32 27.65
CA GLN A 226 0.06 -8.53 28.48
C GLN A 226 -1.35 -9.02 28.82
N GLY A 227 -2.27 -8.09 29.10
CA GLY A 227 -3.67 -8.43 29.41
C GLY A 227 -4.46 -9.00 28.23
N LEU A 228 -3.91 -8.99 27.01
CA LEU A 228 -4.53 -9.59 25.82
C LEU A 228 -4.16 -11.08 25.64
N ASP A 229 -3.31 -11.67 26.50
CA ASP A 229 -2.99 -13.11 26.52
C ASP A 229 -3.91 -13.93 27.45
N GLU A 230 -4.73 -13.26 28.26
CA GLU A 230 -5.62 -13.85 29.28
C GLU A 230 -7.06 -14.05 28.76
#